data_AF-A0A498DUN7-F1
#
_entry.id   AF-A0A498DUN7-F1
#
_cell.length_a   1.000
_cell.length_b   1.000
_cell.length_c   1.000
_cell.angle_alpha   90.00
_cell.angle_beta   90.00
_cell.angle_gamma   90.00
#
_symmetry.space_group_name_H-M   'P 1'
#
loop_
_entity.id
_entity.type
_entity.pdbx_description
1 polymer ?
#
loop_
_entity_poly.entity_id
_entity_poly.type
_entity_poly.pdbx_seq_one_letter_code
_entity_poly.pdbx_strand_id
1 'polypeptide(L)'
;MSELPEAAPSSVPASSAVPTSSTPSAPPAEGHTVAALQRRLAEFAVARDWGRYHTPKNLAAALSVEAGELVEIFQWLTPEESARVMADPASGARVEDEVADVLAYLLQFCEVLGIDALAALSAKIDRNEKRFPAPGNGHSME
;
A
#
# COMPACT_ATOMS: atom_id res chain seq x y z
N MET A 1 49.36 -40.96 -55.82
CA MET A 1 48.63 -40.88 -57.11
C MET A 1 47.16 -40.87 -56.73
N SER A 2 46.41 -39.76 -56.82
CA SER A 2 46.42 -38.73 -57.84
C SER A 2 46.04 -37.35 -57.28
N GLU A 3 46.39 -36.34 -58.05
CA GLU A 3 46.32 -34.90 -57.78
C GLU A 3 44.90 -34.28 -57.84
N LEU A 4 44.77 -33.19 -57.07
CA LEU A 4 43.99 -31.91 -57.12
C LEU A 4 43.39 -31.45 -58.49
N PRO A 5 42.43 -30.47 -58.60
CA PRO A 5 42.56 -29.04 -58.13
C PRO A 5 41.24 -28.28 -57.74
N GLU A 6 41.27 -27.33 -56.79
CA GLU A 6 41.45 -25.86 -56.85
C GLU A 6 40.19 -25.00 -57.12
N ALA A 7 39.86 -24.09 -56.19
CA ALA A 7 39.22 -22.79 -56.50
C ALA A 7 39.22 -21.80 -55.30
N ALA A 8 39.97 -20.70 -55.51
CA ALA A 8 39.78 -19.28 -55.14
C ALA A 8 39.60 -18.79 -53.67
N PRO A 9 40.31 -17.71 -53.27
CA PRO A 9 40.10 -16.98 -52.01
C PRO A 9 39.09 -15.83 -52.16
N SER A 10 38.31 -15.53 -51.10
CA SER A 10 37.50 -14.31 -51.03
C SER A 10 37.47 -13.71 -49.61
N SER A 11 38.21 -12.61 -49.47
CA SER A 11 37.87 -11.34 -48.81
C SER A 11 37.12 -11.33 -47.45
N VAL A 12 37.83 -10.87 -46.41
CA VAL A 12 37.33 -10.20 -45.18
C VAL A 12 36.83 -8.78 -45.52
N PRO A 13 36.22 -7.96 -44.61
CA PRO A 13 35.64 -8.18 -43.27
C PRO A 13 34.27 -7.48 -43.04
N ALA A 14 33.60 -7.71 -41.91
CA ALA A 14 32.79 -6.68 -41.24
C ALA A 14 32.39 -7.09 -39.81
N SER A 15 32.91 -6.33 -38.85
CA SER A 15 32.37 -6.18 -37.51
C SER A 15 30.96 -5.59 -37.58
N SER A 16 30.02 -6.11 -36.80
CA SER A 16 28.79 -5.39 -36.48
C SER A 16 28.42 -5.69 -35.04
N ALA A 17 28.54 -4.63 -34.24
CA ALA A 17 28.17 -4.56 -32.85
C ALA A 17 26.70 -4.96 -32.67
N VAL A 18 26.44 -5.76 -31.64
CA VAL A 18 25.10 -6.01 -31.12
C VAL A 18 24.54 -4.68 -30.58
N PRO A 19 23.40 -4.18 -31.07
CA PRO A 19 22.76 -3.04 -30.42
C PRO A 19 22.11 -3.55 -29.13
N THR A 20 22.63 -3.12 -27.99
CA THR A 20 21.92 -3.21 -26.72
C THR A 20 20.77 -2.22 -26.77
N SER A 21 19.59 -2.68 -27.21
CA SER A 21 18.35 -1.95 -26.98
C SER A 21 17.97 -2.11 -25.50
N SER A 22 18.45 -1.17 -24.69
CA SER A 22 17.88 -0.94 -23.36
C SER A 22 16.46 -0.42 -23.56
N THR A 23 15.49 -1.33 -23.52
CA THR A 23 14.09 -0.96 -23.36
C THR A 23 14.00 -0.09 -22.11
N PRO A 24 13.48 1.14 -22.17
CA PRO A 24 13.21 1.89 -20.96
C PRO A 24 12.22 1.06 -20.14
N SER A 25 12.66 0.63 -18.96
CA SER A 25 11.79 -0.01 -17.98
C SER A 25 10.59 0.91 -17.80
N ALA A 26 9.40 0.39 -18.08
CA ALA A 26 8.17 1.05 -17.68
C ALA A 26 8.30 1.44 -16.20
N PRO A 27 7.79 2.61 -15.77
CA PRO A 27 7.76 2.93 -14.34
C PRO A 27 7.06 1.76 -13.62
N PRO A 28 7.53 1.34 -12.45
CA PRO A 28 6.88 0.27 -11.71
C PRO A 28 5.40 0.66 -11.58
N ALA A 29 4.49 -0.26 -11.92
CA ALA A 29 3.05 -0.06 -11.75
C ALA A 29 2.85 0.56 -10.37
N GLU A 30 2.29 1.77 -10.31
CA GLU A 30 2.14 2.50 -9.05
C GLU A 30 1.34 1.61 -8.08
N GLY A 31 2.03 0.93 -7.18
CA GLY A 31 1.41 0.00 -6.24
C GLY A 31 0.51 0.75 -5.26
N HIS A 32 -0.20 0.01 -4.42
CA HIS A 32 -1.06 0.54 -3.36
C HIS A 32 -0.25 1.14 -2.18
N THR A 33 0.67 2.06 -2.47
CA THR A 33 1.34 2.85 -1.43
C THR A 33 0.34 3.85 -0.85
N VAL A 34 0.49 4.16 0.44
CA VAL A 34 -0.36 5.15 1.12
C VAL A 34 -0.34 6.49 0.38
N ALA A 35 0.84 6.94 -0.06
CA ALA A 35 0.99 8.18 -0.81
C ALA A 35 0.24 8.16 -2.16
N ALA A 36 0.25 7.02 -2.88
CA ALA A 36 -0.49 6.88 -4.14
C ALA A 36 -2.02 6.88 -3.90
N LEU A 37 -2.48 6.18 -2.87
CA LEU A 37 -3.91 6.16 -2.50
C LEU A 37 -4.40 7.52 -2.01
N GLN A 38 -3.60 8.24 -1.21
CA GLN A 38 -3.93 9.59 -0.74
C GLN A 38 -4.03 10.59 -1.91
N ARG A 39 -3.11 10.53 -2.90
CA ARG A 39 -3.24 11.31 -4.13
C ARG A 39 -4.53 10.98 -4.89
N ARG A 40 -4.83 9.69 -5.05
CA ARG A 40 -6.05 9.24 -5.74
C ARG A 40 -7.33 9.73 -5.03
N LEU A 41 -7.35 9.77 -3.70
CA LEU A 41 -8.45 10.35 -2.92
C LEU A 41 -8.56 11.87 -3.13
N ALA A 42 -7.43 12.59 -3.12
CA ALA A 42 -7.41 14.02 -3.38
C ALA A 42 -7.94 14.35 -4.78
N GLU A 43 -7.49 13.64 -5.81
CA GLU A 43 -7.98 13.77 -7.18
C GLU A 43 -9.47 13.47 -7.28
N PHE A 44 -9.95 12.42 -6.60
CA PHE A 44 -11.37 12.06 -6.55
C PHE A 44 -12.23 13.19 -5.95
N ALA A 45 -11.75 13.83 -4.87
CA ALA A 45 -12.43 14.93 -4.20
C ALA A 45 -12.43 16.20 -5.06
N VAL A 46 -11.30 16.53 -5.69
CA VAL A 46 -11.18 17.68 -6.62
C VAL A 46 -12.16 17.54 -7.79
N ALA A 47 -12.24 16.35 -8.40
CA ALA A 47 -13.14 16.08 -9.52
C ALA A 47 -14.63 16.28 -9.18
N ARG A 48 -14.98 16.34 -7.89
CA ARG A 48 -16.36 16.50 -7.41
C ARG A 48 -16.59 17.82 -6.67
N ASP A 49 -15.60 18.71 -6.63
CA ASP A 49 -15.64 19.94 -5.82
C ASP A 49 -15.98 19.68 -4.34
N TRP A 50 -15.47 18.56 -3.79
CA TRP A 50 -15.75 18.16 -2.40
C TRP A 50 -14.86 18.87 -1.39
N GLY A 51 -13.80 19.56 -1.83
CA GLY A 51 -12.88 20.27 -0.95
C GLY A 51 -13.57 21.26 0.01
N ARG A 52 -14.70 21.86 -0.40
CA ARG A 52 -15.53 22.74 0.46
C ARG A 52 -16.14 22.05 1.68
N TYR A 53 -16.31 20.73 1.64
CA TYR A 53 -16.88 19.93 2.73
C TYR A 53 -15.81 19.32 3.64
N HIS A 54 -14.56 19.24 3.16
CA HIS A 54 -13.41 18.63 3.82
C HIS A 54 -12.78 19.52 4.89
N THR A 55 -13.61 20.08 5.78
CA THR A 55 -13.08 20.75 6.97
C THR A 55 -12.56 19.70 7.97
N PRO A 56 -11.53 20.00 8.80
CA PRO A 56 -11.04 19.05 9.80
C PRO A 56 -12.14 18.50 10.72
N LYS A 57 -13.12 19.35 11.09
CA LYS A 57 -14.29 18.94 11.89
C LYS A 57 -15.13 17.88 11.17
N ASN A 58 -15.45 18.11 9.90
CA ASN A 58 -16.31 17.21 9.15
C ASN A 58 -15.61 15.88 8.87
N LEU A 59 -14.31 15.91 8.53
CA LEU A 59 -13.53 14.70 8.29
C LEU A 59 -13.36 13.88 9.57
N ALA A 60 -13.12 14.51 10.71
CA ALA A 60 -13.08 13.81 12.00
C ALA A 60 -14.44 13.19 12.37
N ALA A 61 -15.54 13.87 12.06
CA ALA A 61 -16.88 13.34 12.27
C ALA A 61 -17.15 12.14 11.35
N ALA A 62 -16.85 12.25 10.06
CA ALA A 62 -17.01 11.16 9.09
C ALA A 62 -16.16 9.94 9.48
N LEU A 63 -14.88 10.14 9.81
CA LEU A 63 -14.02 9.08 10.34
C LEU A 63 -14.63 8.34 11.54
N SER A 64 -15.29 9.07 12.45
CA SER A 64 -15.96 8.47 13.59
C SER A 64 -17.22 7.68 13.20
N VAL A 65 -17.91 8.08 12.13
CA VAL A 65 -19.07 7.36 11.60
C VAL A 65 -18.60 6.02 11.01
N GLU A 66 -17.60 6.01 10.14
CA GLU A 66 -17.13 4.77 9.52
C GLU A 66 -16.50 3.80 10.53
N ALA A 67 -15.82 4.33 11.56
CA ALA A 67 -15.37 3.51 12.67
C ALA A 67 -16.56 2.89 13.44
N GLY A 68 -17.70 3.59 13.50
CA GLY A 68 -18.96 3.09 14.03
C GLY A 68 -19.56 2.00 13.14
N GLU A 69 -19.61 2.20 11.82
CA GLU A 69 -20.10 1.21 10.85
C GLU A 69 -19.29 -0.09 10.91
N LEU A 70 -17.96 0.03 11.05
CA LEU A 70 -17.09 -1.12 11.34
C LEU A 70 -17.52 -1.84 12.63
N VAL A 71 -17.75 -1.10 13.73
CA VAL A 71 -18.19 -1.68 15.01
C VAL A 71 -19.54 -2.37 14.88
N GLU A 72 -20.48 -1.83 14.09
CA GLU A 72 -21.81 -2.42 13.89
C GLU A 72 -21.77 -3.85 13.34
N ILE A 73 -20.76 -4.19 12.55
CA ILE A 73 -20.56 -5.56 12.03
C ILE A 73 -20.29 -6.53 13.19
N PHE A 74 -19.59 -6.09 14.24
CA PHE A 74 -19.11 -6.95 15.32
C PHE A 74 -19.97 -6.88 16.59
N GLN A 75 -20.81 -5.86 16.76
CA GLN A 75 -21.40 -5.49 18.05
C GLN A 75 -22.22 -6.60 18.75
N TRP A 76 -22.77 -7.55 17.99
CA TRP A 76 -23.58 -8.66 18.51
C TRP A 76 -22.91 -10.04 18.39
N LEU A 77 -21.68 -10.09 17.88
CA LEU A 77 -20.95 -11.34 17.70
C LEU A 77 -20.33 -11.80 19.02
N THR A 78 -20.34 -13.11 19.26
CA THR A 78 -19.48 -13.73 20.26
C THR A 78 -18.00 -13.63 19.86
N PRO A 79 -17.05 -13.81 20.79
CA PRO A 79 -15.63 -13.87 20.46
C PRO A 79 -15.31 -14.91 19.36
N GLU A 80 -15.95 -16.09 19.40
CA GLU A 80 -15.73 -17.15 18.42
C GLU A 80 -16.32 -16.83 17.04
N GLU A 81 -17.44 -16.10 16.99
CA GLU A 81 -18.03 -15.63 15.73
C GLU A 81 -17.23 -14.48 15.12
N SER A 82 -16.83 -13.49 15.93
CA SER A 82 -16.02 -12.35 15.46
C SER A 82 -14.69 -12.79 14.87
N ALA A 83 -14.03 -13.80 15.45
CA ALA A 83 -12.81 -14.39 14.92
C ALA A 83 -12.99 -15.07 13.55
N ARG A 84 -14.23 -15.42 13.18
CA ARG A 84 -14.57 -16.06 11.90
C ARG A 84 -15.40 -15.16 10.98
N VAL A 85 -15.54 -13.87 11.28
CA VAL A 85 -16.38 -12.92 10.52
C VAL A 85 -16.07 -12.93 9.02
N MET A 86 -14.79 -13.09 8.66
CA MET A 86 -14.33 -13.11 7.26
C MET A 86 -14.67 -14.40 6.51
N ALA A 87 -15.11 -15.46 7.20
CA ALA A 87 -15.52 -16.71 6.56
C ALA A 87 -16.92 -16.61 5.94
N ASP A 88 -17.74 -15.67 6.40
CA ASP A 88 -18.99 -15.31 5.73
C ASP A 88 -18.69 -14.26 4.64
N PRO A 89 -18.97 -14.53 3.35
CA PRO A 89 -18.63 -13.61 2.27
C PRO A 89 -19.30 -12.23 2.38
N ALA A 90 -20.52 -12.16 2.93
CA ALA A 90 -21.25 -10.90 3.03
C ALA A 90 -20.69 -10.02 4.16
N SER A 91 -20.49 -10.60 5.36
CA SER A 91 -19.83 -9.90 6.47
C SER A 91 -18.40 -9.54 6.13
N GLY A 92 -17.64 -10.45 5.50
CA GLY A 92 -16.26 -10.19 5.09
C GLY A 92 -16.13 -9.01 4.13
N ALA A 93 -16.98 -8.93 3.10
CA ALA A 93 -17.00 -7.79 2.18
C ALA A 93 -17.30 -6.47 2.90
N ARG A 94 -18.26 -6.46 3.84
CA ARG A 94 -18.55 -5.28 4.65
C ARG A 94 -17.34 -4.87 5.50
N VAL A 95 -16.65 -5.81 6.14
CA VAL A 95 -15.44 -5.48 6.91
C VAL A 95 -14.38 -4.81 6.03
N GLU A 96 -14.18 -5.31 4.80
CA GLU A 96 -13.24 -4.72 3.86
C GLU A 96 -13.62 -3.27 3.48
N ASP A 97 -14.91 -3.04 3.20
CA ASP A 97 -15.43 -1.71 2.87
C ASP A 97 -15.23 -0.73 4.04
N GLU A 98 -15.66 -1.08 5.25
CA GLU A 98 -15.55 -0.16 6.40
C GLU A 98 -14.09 0.11 6.81
N VAL A 99 -13.20 -0.89 6.67
CA VAL A 99 -11.75 -0.67 6.88
C VAL A 99 -11.19 0.30 5.84
N ALA A 100 -11.63 0.19 4.58
CA ALA A 100 -11.21 1.10 3.53
C ALA A 100 -11.73 2.52 3.78
N ASP A 101 -12.97 2.68 4.23
CA ASP A 101 -13.59 3.98 4.50
C ASP A 101 -12.96 4.67 5.72
N VAL A 102 -12.69 3.94 6.81
CA VAL A 102 -11.90 4.44 7.95
C VAL A 102 -10.54 4.95 7.48
N LEU A 103 -9.83 4.17 6.66
CA LEU A 103 -8.53 4.57 6.14
C LEU A 103 -8.66 5.81 5.23
N ALA A 104 -9.66 5.84 4.35
CA ALA A 104 -9.86 6.94 3.41
C ALA A 104 -10.10 8.27 4.11
N TYR A 105 -10.95 8.31 5.14
CA TYR A 105 -11.19 9.55 5.90
C TYR A 105 -10.00 9.93 6.78
N LEU A 106 -9.26 8.97 7.34
CA LEU A 106 -8.02 9.27 8.07
C LEU A 106 -6.99 9.94 7.14
N LEU A 107 -6.78 9.42 5.93
CA LEU A 107 -5.84 9.99 4.97
C LEU A 107 -6.26 11.38 4.50
N GLN A 108 -7.56 11.61 4.24
CA GLN A 108 -8.08 12.93 3.88
C GLN A 108 -7.97 13.93 5.04
N PHE A 109 -8.22 13.48 6.28
CA PHE A 109 -8.02 14.29 7.48
C PHE A 109 -6.54 14.71 7.64
N CYS A 110 -5.63 13.76 7.43
CA CYS A 110 -4.19 14.02 7.45
C CYS A 110 -3.77 15.01 6.35
N GLU A 111 -4.29 14.87 5.13
CA GLU A 111 -4.02 15.78 4.01
C GLU A 111 -4.39 17.23 4.37
N VAL A 112 -5.61 17.44 4.86
CA VAL A 112 -6.11 18.79 5.20
C VAL A 112 -5.32 19.44 6.35
N LEU A 113 -4.77 18.65 7.27
CA LEU A 113 -3.97 19.14 8.39
C LEU A 113 -2.45 19.12 8.14
N GLY A 114 -1.98 18.63 7.00
CA GLY A 114 -0.56 18.48 6.70
C GLY A 114 0.15 17.46 7.59
N ILE A 115 -0.53 16.39 7.99
CA ILE A 115 0.02 15.31 8.82
C ILE A 115 0.54 14.19 7.93
N ASP A 116 1.82 13.82 8.07
CA ASP A 116 2.33 12.56 7.55
C ASP A 116 1.93 11.42 8.49
N ALA A 117 0.93 10.62 8.08
CA ALA A 117 0.39 9.53 8.88
C ALA A 117 1.43 8.44 9.20
N LEU A 118 2.33 8.13 8.27
CA LEU A 118 3.35 7.10 8.46
C LEU A 118 4.43 7.57 9.42
N ALA A 119 4.90 8.81 9.28
CA ALA A 119 5.84 9.40 10.23
C ALA A 119 5.22 9.52 11.63
N ALA A 120 3.94 9.92 11.72
CA ALA A 120 3.22 10.02 12.98
C ALA A 120 3.08 8.65 13.68
N LEU A 121 2.75 7.59 12.93
CA LEU A 121 2.66 6.23 13.44
C LEU A 121 4.03 5.71 13.88
N SER A 122 5.08 5.89 13.07
CA SER A 122 6.45 5.49 13.41
C SER A 122 6.88 6.10 14.74
N ALA A 123 6.75 7.42 14.90
CA ALA A 123 7.10 8.10 16.13
C ALA A 123 6.25 7.62 17.33
N LYS A 124 4.99 7.23 17.09
CA LYS A 124 4.11 6.68 18.12
C LYS A 124 4.54 5.27 18.54
N ILE A 125 4.99 4.43 17.61
CA ILE A 125 5.55 3.10 17.90
C ILE A 125 6.78 3.24 18.80
N ASP A 126 7.75 4.11 18.45
CA ASP A 126 8.95 4.35 19.28
C ASP A 126 8.60 4.73 20.73
N ARG A 127 7.55 5.54 20.91
CA ARG A 127 7.05 5.92 22.25
C ARG A 127 6.37 4.76 22.96
N ASN A 128 5.64 3.92 22.23
CA ASN A 128 4.95 2.76 22.79
C ASN A 128 5.94 1.68 23.24
N GLU A 129 7.00 1.41 22.48
CA GLU A 129 8.05 0.44 22.85
C GLU A 129 8.75 0.83 24.16
N LYS A 130 9.00 2.13 24.36
CA LYS A 130 9.55 2.65 25.61
C LYS A 130 8.56 2.57 26.78
N ARG A 131 7.27 2.79 26.52
CA ARG A 131 6.21 2.77 27.53
C ARG A 131 5.85 1.34 27.94
N PHE A 132 5.94 0.39 27.02
CA PHE A 132 5.55 -1.00 27.19
C PHE A 132 6.68 -1.91 26.68
N PRO A 133 7.79 -2.04 27.45
CA PRO A 133 8.90 -2.88 27.04
C PRO A 133 8.47 -4.35 26.95
N ALA A 134 9.07 -5.09 26.03
CA ALA A 134 8.88 -6.54 25.95
C ALA A 134 9.28 -7.20 27.28
N PRO A 135 8.60 -8.29 27.69
CA PRO A 135 9.07 -9.08 28.82
C PRO A 135 10.53 -9.48 28.57
N GLY A 136 11.42 -9.18 29.52
CA GLY A 136 12.81 -9.63 29.42
C GLY A 136 12.85 -11.16 29.39
N ASN A 137 13.71 -11.75 28.56
CA ASN A 137 14.00 -13.19 28.58
C ASN A 137 14.76 -13.54 29.88
N GLY A 138 14.08 -13.50 31.02
CA GLY A 138 14.62 -13.84 32.34
C GLY A 138 14.66 -15.34 32.55
N HIS A 139 15.60 -16.01 31.89
CA HIS A 139 16.23 -17.23 32.44
C HIS A 139 17.66 -16.89 32.85
N SER A 140 17.81 -16.02 33.87
CA SER A 140 19.01 -16.07 34.70
C SER A 140 18.71 -17.07 35.81
N MET A 141 19.02 -18.34 35.55
CA MET A 141 19.23 -19.30 36.63
C MET A 141 20.58 -18.98 37.27
N GLU A 142 20.56 -18.50 38.50
CA GLU A 142 21.61 -18.72 39.50
C GLU A 142 20.96 -19.29 40.76
#